data_AF-A0A947SLC3-F1
#
_entry.id   AF-A0A947SLC3-F1
#
_cell.length_a   1.000
_cell.length_b   1.000
_cell.length_c   1.000
_cell.angle_alpha   90.00
_cell.angle_beta   90.00
_cell.angle_gamma   90.00
#
_symmetry.space_group_name_H-M   'P 1'
#
loop_
_entity.id
_entity.type
_entity.pdbx_description
1 polymer ?
#
loop_
_entity_poly.entity_id
_entity_poly.type
_entity_poly.pdbx_seq_one_letter_code
_entity_poly.pdbx_strand_id
1 'polypeptide(L)'
;MKKYTTLSAVLALLILMGPGCITFGTNTTGIDGGVFVSPDKGKTWAQSNAVPSEKGVGNINGINIADLILDPQDNNAIYLASAGNGLFYTWDGAKSWKYVESLGGGFVNSLAIDHHDKCTLFAALQNKILKSVDCARTWNSYYYDTRSGEYVSALAVDPANSKILYAGMSGGDLLKSYDAGISWSTIHRFKNNVVRIVFYPKSTNIVFVALQNAGLWKSSNSGAKWADLKENMKGFSASNNIYDFDMTADGGTIYLTSQYGVIKSVDIGETWEGVGLLTPPGSTHIYSFAVNPNNAKEIYYSTANTFYSSFDGGANWVTKKLPTSRAGTALLVDPKNANLIYLGTRQFKK
;
A
#
# COMPACT_ATOMS: atom_id res chain seq x y z
N MET A 1 -35.66 74.70 12.05
CA MET A 1 -35.78 73.56 12.99
C MET A 1 -35.31 72.29 12.29
N LYS A 2 -34.54 71.44 13.01
CA LYS A 2 -33.92 70.14 12.62
C LYS A 2 -32.64 70.30 11.76
N LYS A 3 -31.48 70.54 12.37
CA LYS A 3 -30.51 69.61 13.02
C LYS A 3 -29.85 68.64 12.02
N TYR A 4 -28.62 69.00 11.65
CA TYR A 4 -27.61 68.11 11.06
C TYR A 4 -27.06 67.22 12.17
N THR A 5 -27.03 65.90 11.95
CA THR A 5 -26.35 64.94 12.83
C THR A 5 -25.29 64.21 12.02
N THR A 6 -24.05 64.49 12.37
CA THR A 6 -22.81 63.85 11.91
C THR A 6 -22.78 62.37 12.34
N LEU A 7 -22.49 61.46 11.40
CA LEU A 7 -22.19 60.06 11.71
C LEU A 7 -20.66 59.89 11.72
N SER A 8 -20.07 59.79 12.90
CA SER A 8 -18.64 59.49 13.09
C SER A 8 -18.35 58.02 12.80
N ALA A 9 -17.38 57.77 11.94
CA ALA A 9 -16.80 56.46 11.69
C ALA A 9 -15.94 56.01 12.89
N VAL A 10 -16.21 54.84 13.45
CA VAL A 10 -15.34 54.18 14.43
C VAL A 10 -14.46 53.18 13.69
N LEU A 11 -13.18 53.55 13.54
CA LEU A 11 -12.12 52.70 13.01
C LEU A 11 -11.59 51.82 14.16
N ALA A 12 -11.95 50.54 14.19
CA ALA A 12 -11.40 49.60 15.16
C ALA A 12 -10.05 49.07 14.66
N LEU A 13 -8.97 49.48 15.33
CA LEU A 13 -7.61 48.97 15.19
C LEU A 13 -7.58 47.48 15.56
N LEU A 14 -7.27 46.60 14.60
CA LEU A 14 -6.92 45.20 14.87
C LEU A 14 -5.44 45.14 15.27
N ILE A 15 -5.17 44.83 16.53
CA ILE A 15 -3.80 44.66 17.05
C ILE A 15 -3.28 43.29 16.61
N LEU A 16 -2.22 43.30 15.81
CA LEU A 16 -1.36 42.15 15.51
C LEU A 16 -0.63 41.70 16.78
N MET A 17 -0.89 40.47 17.24
CA MET A 17 0.01 39.75 18.17
C MET A 17 0.77 38.68 17.38
N GLY A 18 2.09 38.66 17.58
CA GLY A 18 3.07 37.97 16.76
C GLY A 18 3.14 36.44 16.92
N PRO A 19 4.19 35.81 16.33
CA PRO A 19 4.26 34.37 16.16
C PRO A 19 4.54 33.66 17.48
N GLY A 20 3.47 33.21 18.15
CA GLY A 20 3.55 32.24 19.21
C GLY A 20 3.94 30.88 18.64
N CYS A 21 5.17 30.48 18.87
CA CYS A 21 5.66 29.12 18.61
C CYS A 21 4.88 28.16 19.52
N ILE A 22 3.83 27.54 19.00
CA ILE A 22 3.10 26.47 19.71
C ILE A 22 3.91 25.19 19.52
N THR A 23 4.75 24.87 20.50
CA THR A 23 5.36 23.54 20.61
C THR A 23 4.29 22.57 21.11
N PHE A 24 3.75 21.75 20.22
CA PHE A 24 2.96 20.58 20.61
C PHE A 24 3.91 19.52 21.19
N GLY A 25 4.19 19.64 22.49
CA GLY A 25 4.69 18.53 23.28
C GLY A 25 3.54 17.58 23.58
N THR A 26 3.28 16.60 22.71
CA THR A 26 2.38 15.50 23.05
C THR A 26 3.17 14.36 23.66
N ASN A 27 3.19 14.30 25.00
CA ASN A 27 3.34 13.02 25.68
C ASN A 27 2.09 12.18 25.40
N THR A 28 2.04 11.48 24.27
CA THR A 28 1.03 10.45 24.03
C THR A 28 1.51 9.14 24.64
N THR A 29 1.05 8.81 25.84
CA THR A 29 0.78 7.41 26.21
C THR A 29 -0.51 6.89 25.54
N GLY A 30 -0.89 7.51 24.43
CA GLY A 30 -2.09 7.24 23.65
C GLY A 30 -1.74 6.49 22.37
N ILE A 31 -2.67 5.66 21.95
CA ILE A 31 -2.62 4.89 20.70
C ILE A 31 -2.28 5.84 19.54
N ASP A 32 -1.12 5.62 18.90
CA ASP A 32 -0.46 6.54 17.96
C ASP A 32 -0.30 5.94 16.54
N GLY A 33 -1.22 5.08 16.12
CA GLY A 33 -1.19 4.40 14.82
C GLY A 33 -2.14 4.99 13.76
N GLY A 34 -2.66 4.11 12.90
CA GLY A 34 -3.46 4.48 11.74
C GLY A 34 -2.62 4.96 10.56
N VAL A 35 -3.15 5.90 9.78
CA VAL A 35 -2.53 6.50 8.60
C VAL A 35 -1.89 7.84 8.93
N PHE A 36 -0.71 8.08 8.35
CA PHE A 36 -0.06 9.38 8.30
C PHE A 36 0.09 9.81 6.84
N VAL A 37 -0.02 11.11 6.60
CA VAL A 37 0.11 11.73 5.28
C VAL A 37 1.25 12.72 5.31
N SER A 38 2.10 12.67 4.30
CA SER A 38 3.16 13.65 4.06
C SER A 38 2.90 14.38 2.74
N PRO A 39 2.75 15.72 2.76
CA PRO A 39 2.56 16.51 1.53
C PRO A 39 3.89 16.93 0.88
N ASP A 40 5.03 16.50 1.41
CA ASP A 40 6.36 17.01 1.07
C ASP A 40 7.43 15.90 1.07
N LYS A 41 7.07 14.72 0.55
CA LYS A 41 7.98 13.59 0.32
C LYS A 41 8.61 13.01 1.60
N GLY A 42 7.82 12.98 2.67
CA GLY A 42 8.21 12.46 3.98
C GLY A 42 8.96 13.46 4.87
N LYS A 43 9.08 14.74 4.47
CA LYS A 43 9.74 15.77 5.29
C LYS A 43 8.88 16.20 6.46
N THR A 44 7.57 16.21 6.36
CA THR A 44 6.61 16.42 7.47
C THR A 44 5.50 15.39 7.37
N TRP A 45 4.93 15.03 8.52
CA TRP A 45 3.88 14.02 8.62
C TRP A 45 2.76 14.54 9.49
N ALA A 46 1.52 14.33 9.05
CA ALA A 46 0.32 14.57 9.81
C ALA A 46 -0.49 13.28 9.93
N GLN A 47 -0.98 12.97 11.13
CA GLN A 47 -1.88 11.84 11.34
C GLN A 47 -3.23 12.14 10.68
N SER A 48 -3.78 11.20 9.90
CA SER A 48 -5.05 11.41 9.20
C SER A 48 -5.99 10.22 9.37
N ASN A 49 -6.75 10.27 10.45
CA ASN A 49 -7.43 9.11 11.00
C ASN A 49 -8.90 9.34 11.34
N ALA A 50 -9.47 10.50 11.02
CA ALA A 50 -10.86 10.81 11.39
C ALA A 50 -11.84 9.86 10.69
N VAL A 51 -12.82 9.36 11.44
CA VAL A 51 -13.95 8.57 10.94
C VAL A 51 -15.25 9.29 11.33
N PRO A 52 -15.70 10.27 10.54
CA PRO A 52 -16.94 10.98 10.83
C PRO A 52 -18.15 10.05 10.73
N SER A 53 -19.08 10.17 11.68
CA SER A 53 -20.36 9.46 11.70
C SER A 53 -21.45 10.36 12.27
N GLU A 54 -22.72 9.94 12.15
CA GLU A 54 -23.85 10.64 12.77
C GLU A 54 -23.73 10.74 14.30
N LYS A 55 -23.01 9.81 14.94
CA LYS A 55 -22.80 9.77 16.40
C LYS A 55 -21.58 10.58 16.87
N GLY A 56 -20.85 11.20 15.94
CA GLY A 56 -19.61 11.94 16.22
C GLY A 56 -18.42 11.44 15.39
N VAL A 57 -17.23 11.94 15.70
CA VAL A 57 -16.00 11.62 14.96
C VAL A 57 -15.20 10.56 15.71
N GLY A 58 -15.23 9.34 15.19
CA GLY A 58 -14.34 8.25 15.61
C GLY A 58 -12.94 8.39 14.98
N ASN A 59 -12.07 7.41 15.21
CA ASN A 59 -10.76 7.38 14.54
C ASN A 59 -10.22 5.97 14.29
N ILE A 60 -9.21 5.88 13.43
CA ILE A 60 -8.45 4.65 13.13
C ILE A 60 -7.08 4.59 13.82
N ASN A 61 -6.83 5.34 14.90
CA ASN A 61 -5.51 5.40 15.54
C ASN A 61 -5.04 4.00 16.03
N GLY A 62 -5.96 3.14 16.46
CA GLY A 62 -5.66 1.79 16.95
C GLY A 62 -5.56 0.72 15.88
N ILE A 63 -5.94 1.05 14.65
CA ILE A 63 -6.04 0.07 13.56
C ILE A 63 -4.64 -0.30 13.09
N ASN A 64 -4.41 -1.61 12.94
CA ASN A 64 -3.21 -2.15 12.33
C ASN A 64 -3.43 -2.24 10.82
N ILE A 65 -2.63 -1.52 10.04
CA ILE A 65 -2.79 -1.46 8.60
C ILE A 65 -1.99 -2.60 7.98
N ALA A 66 -2.69 -3.42 7.18
CA ALA A 66 -2.09 -4.48 6.40
C ALA A 66 -1.61 -3.93 5.05
N ASP A 67 -2.41 -3.08 4.41
CA ASP A 67 -2.09 -2.49 3.11
C ASP A 67 -2.87 -1.19 2.85
N LEU A 68 -2.35 -0.35 1.97
CA LEU A 68 -3.01 0.85 1.44
C LEU A 68 -3.02 0.79 -0.09
N ILE A 69 -4.21 0.86 -0.68
CA ILE A 69 -4.39 0.69 -2.13
C ILE A 69 -5.09 1.91 -2.70
N LEU A 70 -4.46 2.57 -3.69
CA LEU A 70 -5.08 3.64 -4.48
C LEU A 70 -6.00 3.02 -5.55
N ASP A 71 -7.14 3.67 -5.79
CA ASP A 71 -7.93 3.41 -6.98
C ASP A 71 -7.15 3.88 -8.23
N PRO A 72 -6.91 3.01 -9.23
CA PRO A 72 -6.18 3.39 -10.45
C PRO A 72 -6.89 4.48 -11.27
N GLN A 73 -8.19 4.69 -11.06
CA GLN A 73 -9.02 5.65 -11.79
C GLN A 73 -9.20 6.97 -11.01
N ASP A 74 -9.00 6.96 -9.68
CA ASP A 74 -9.20 8.13 -8.80
C ASP A 74 -8.22 8.17 -7.62
N ASN A 75 -7.19 9.01 -7.71
CA ASN A 75 -6.16 9.07 -6.67
C ASN A 75 -6.64 9.66 -5.33
N ASN A 76 -7.84 10.24 -5.25
CA ASN A 76 -8.42 10.61 -3.96
C ASN A 76 -9.06 9.42 -3.24
N ALA A 77 -9.31 8.34 -3.97
CA ALA A 77 -9.87 7.11 -3.46
C ALA A 77 -8.75 6.18 -2.99
N ILE A 78 -8.71 5.93 -1.69
CA ILE A 78 -7.75 5.01 -1.07
C ILE A 78 -8.52 4.03 -0.21
N TYR A 79 -8.13 2.77 -0.30
CA TYR A 79 -8.64 1.69 0.52
C TYR A 79 -7.58 1.27 1.52
N LEU A 80 -8.02 1.04 2.76
CA LEU A 80 -7.19 0.58 3.85
C LEU A 80 -7.64 -0.82 4.24
N ALA A 81 -6.82 -1.80 3.88
CA ALA A 81 -6.95 -3.18 4.32
C ALA A 81 -6.36 -3.29 5.73
N SER A 82 -7.14 -3.77 6.70
CA SER A 82 -6.68 -3.85 8.08
C SER A 82 -6.38 -5.28 8.53
N ALA A 83 -5.44 -5.38 9.46
CA ALA A 83 -5.06 -6.62 10.14
C ALA A 83 -6.01 -6.97 11.28
N GLY A 84 -7.32 -7.07 11.00
CA GLY A 84 -8.33 -7.58 11.94
C GLY A 84 -9.63 -6.78 12.03
N ASN A 85 -9.70 -5.57 11.48
CA ASN A 85 -10.83 -4.66 11.64
C ASN A 85 -11.67 -4.49 10.37
N GLY A 86 -11.44 -5.27 9.31
CA GLY A 86 -12.13 -5.13 8.03
C GLY A 86 -11.50 -4.10 7.09
N LEU A 87 -12.32 -3.45 6.29
CA LEU A 87 -11.93 -2.51 5.24
C LEU A 87 -12.40 -1.10 5.58
N PHE A 88 -11.55 -0.11 5.30
CA PHE A 88 -11.91 1.30 5.33
C PHE A 88 -11.60 1.92 3.97
N TYR A 89 -12.24 3.04 3.64
CA TYR A 89 -11.93 3.81 2.45
C TYR A 89 -12.02 5.32 2.70
N THR A 90 -11.44 6.08 1.79
CA THR A 90 -11.57 7.53 1.65
C THR A 90 -11.90 7.87 0.20
N TRP A 91 -12.53 9.01 -0.04
CA TRP A 91 -12.71 9.61 -1.38
C TRP A 91 -12.13 11.02 -1.47
N ASP A 92 -11.46 11.46 -0.40
CA ASP A 92 -11.02 12.86 -0.21
C ASP A 92 -9.50 12.98 -0.02
N GLY A 93 -8.75 11.98 -0.50
CA GLY A 93 -7.29 11.94 -0.41
C GLY A 93 -6.81 11.67 1.01
N ALA A 94 -7.52 10.80 1.73
CA ALA A 94 -7.30 10.47 3.14
C ALA A 94 -7.40 11.68 4.07
N LYS A 95 -8.35 12.60 3.87
CA LYS A 95 -8.71 13.60 4.89
C LYS A 95 -9.67 13.01 5.93
N SER A 96 -10.53 12.11 5.49
CA SER A 96 -11.42 11.33 6.34
C SER A 96 -11.61 9.92 5.82
N TRP A 97 -11.96 9.01 6.72
CA TRP A 97 -12.15 7.59 6.44
C TRP A 97 -13.57 7.16 6.75
N LYS A 98 -14.04 6.13 6.06
CA LYS A 98 -15.31 5.45 6.29
C LYS A 98 -15.06 3.95 6.44
N TYR A 99 -15.74 3.35 7.41
CA TYR A 99 -15.72 1.91 7.61
C TYR A 99 -16.68 1.21 6.63
N VAL A 100 -16.26 0.09 6.04
CA VAL A 100 -17.08 -0.73 5.15
C VAL A 100 -17.82 -1.78 5.98
N GLU A 101 -18.93 -1.38 6.60
CA GLU A 101 -19.73 -2.25 7.46
C GLU A 101 -20.20 -3.52 6.74
N SER A 102 -20.53 -3.40 5.45
CA SER A 102 -21.05 -4.49 4.61
C SER A 102 -20.06 -5.62 4.34
N LEU A 103 -18.75 -5.37 4.44
CA LEU A 103 -17.73 -6.43 4.35
C LEU A 103 -17.61 -7.19 5.68
N GLY A 104 -17.90 -6.51 6.79
CA GLY A 104 -17.66 -7.00 8.14
C GLY A 104 -16.21 -6.84 8.60
N GLY A 105 -15.97 -7.25 9.86
CA GLY A 105 -14.64 -7.25 10.46
C GLY A 105 -13.77 -8.43 10.01
N GLY A 106 -12.51 -8.43 10.41
CA GLY A 106 -11.55 -9.50 10.10
C GLY A 106 -10.30 -8.98 9.40
N PHE A 107 -9.41 -9.93 9.08
CA PHE A 107 -8.14 -9.61 8.42
C PHE A 107 -8.36 -9.53 6.92
N VAL A 108 -8.19 -8.33 6.35
CA VAL A 108 -8.16 -8.12 4.89
C VAL A 108 -6.69 -8.20 4.47
N ASN A 109 -6.31 -9.29 3.82
CA ASN A 109 -4.91 -9.55 3.44
C ASN A 109 -4.49 -8.78 2.19
N SER A 110 -5.43 -8.58 1.27
CA SER A 110 -5.20 -7.90 -0.02
C SER A 110 -6.54 -7.38 -0.57
N LEU A 111 -6.47 -6.32 -1.35
CA LEU A 111 -7.58 -5.76 -2.10
C LEU A 111 -7.13 -5.54 -3.54
N ALA A 112 -8.00 -5.82 -4.51
CA ALA A 112 -7.79 -5.44 -5.90
C ALA A 112 -9.00 -4.65 -6.41
N ILE A 113 -8.73 -3.59 -7.16
CA ILE A 113 -9.74 -2.73 -7.80
C ILE A 113 -9.64 -2.94 -9.30
N ASP A 114 -10.78 -3.01 -9.97
CA ASP A 114 -10.79 -3.10 -11.42
C ASP A 114 -10.28 -1.79 -12.06
N HIS A 115 -9.42 -1.92 -13.08
CA HIS A 115 -8.79 -0.76 -13.74
C HIS A 115 -9.74 -0.01 -14.69
N HIS A 116 -10.90 -0.59 -15.01
CA HIS A 116 -11.90 -0.06 -15.94
C HIS A 116 -13.26 0.19 -15.28
N ASP A 117 -13.46 -0.28 -14.05
CA ASP A 117 -14.67 -0.02 -13.26
C ASP A 117 -14.37 0.07 -11.76
N LYS A 118 -14.26 1.31 -11.24
CA LYS A 118 -13.96 1.55 -9.83
C LYS A 118 -15.00 1.02 -8.84
N CYS A 119 -16.18 0.64 -9.31
CA CYS A 119 -17.21 0.04 -8.46
C CYS A 119 -17.10 -1.49 -8.39
N THR A 120 -16.21 -2.10 -9.16
CA THR A 120 -15.86 -3.52 -9.07
C THR A 120 -14.58 -3.71 -8.24
N LEU A 121 -14.72 -4.36 -7.08
CA LEU A 121 -13.64 -4.60 -6.13
C LEU A 121 -13.60 -6.05 -5.68
N PHE A 122 -12.41 -6.51 -5.31
CA PHE A 122 -12.16 -7.86 -4.80
C PHE A 122 -11.38 -7.76 -3.49
N ALA A 123 -11.87 -8.44 -2.45
CA ALA A 123 -11.25 -8.45 -1.12
C ALA A 123 -10.85 -9.88 -0.72
N ALA A 124 -9.59 -10.04 -0.33
CA ALA A 124 -9.07 -11.24 0.30
C ALA A 124 -9.31 -11.14 1.81
N LEU A 125 -10.49 -11.55 2.26
CA LEU A 125 -10.85 -11.57 3.68
C LEU A 125 -10.55 -12.94 4.25
N GLN A 126 -9.45 -13.07 4.98
CA GLN A 126 -8.95 -14.35 5.49
C GLN A 126 -8.82 -15.39 4.35
N ASN A 127 -9.60 -16.48 4.40
CA ASN A 127 -9.61 -17.56 3.41
C ASN A 127 -10.68 -17.42 2.33
N LYS A 128 -11.27 -16.23 2.18
CA LYS A 128 -12.32 -15.93 1.19
C LYS A 128 -11.84 -14.91 0.17
N ILE A 129 -12.37 -15.04 -1.04
CA ILE A 129 -12.39 -13.95 -2.03
C ILE A 129 -13.83 -13.45 -2.12
N LEU A 130 -14.04 -12.19 -1.74
CA LEU A 130 -15.31 -11.50 -1.89
C LEU A 130 -15.22 -10.50 -3.03
N LYS A 131 -16.35 -10.30 -3.72
CA LYS A 131 -16.49 -9.32 -4.80
C LYS A 131 -17.61 -8.35 -4.50
N SER A 132 -17.38 -7.08 -4.77
CA SER A 132 -18.38 -6.02 -4.87
C SER A 132 -18.46 -5.53 -6.32
N VAL A 133 -19.65 -5.14 -6.77
CA VAL A 133 -19.91 -4.51 -8.08
C VAL A 133 -20.68 -3.19 -7.93
N ASP A 134 -20.75 -2.66 -6.71
CA ASP A 134 -21.54 -1.50 -6.35
C ASP A 134 -20.75 -0.53 -5.45
N CYS A 135 -19.43 -0.47 -5.66
CA CYS A 135 -18.48 0.41 -4.98
C CYS A 135 -18.39 0.11 -3.47
N ALA A 136 -18.19 -1.17 -3.13
CA ALA A 136 -18.06 -1.70 -1.76
C ALA A 136 -19.33 -1.57 -0.90
N ARG A 137 -20.52 -1.34 -1.48
CA ARG A 137 -21.79 -1.28 -0.72
C ARG A 137 -22.27 -2.67 -0.34
N THR A 138 -22.13 -3.65 -1.22
CA THR A 138 -22.44 -5.06 -0.96
C THR A 138 -21.29 -5.96 -1.39
N TRP A 139 -21.18 -7.13 -0.74
CA TRP A 139 -20.12 -8.10 -0.97
C TRP A 139 -20.70 -9.51 -1.06
N ASN A 140 -20.26 -10.27 -2.05
CA ASN A 140 -20.60 -11.68 -2.21
C ASN A 140 -19.33 -12.53 -2.21
N SER A 141 -19.36 -13.67 -1.53
CA SER A 141 -18.24 -14.62 -1.50
C SER A 141 -18.28 -15.51 -2.74
N TYR A 142 -17.21 -15.50 -3.55
CA TYR A 142 -17.09 -16.33 -4.76
C TYR A 142 -16.01 -17.42 -4.65
N TYR A 143 -15.18 -17.33 -3.62
CA TYR A 143 -14.21 -18.37 -3.29
C TYR A 143 -14.08 -18.53 -1.78
N TYR A 144 -13.86 -19.76 -1.33
CA TYR A 144 -13.55 -20.12 0.04
C TYR A 144 -12.61 -21.33 0.05
N ASP A 145 -11.47 -21.23 0.73
CA ASP A 145 -10.58 -22.36 0.94
C ASP A 145 -10.95 -23.11 2.23
N THR A 146 -11.20 -24.42 2.14
CA THR A 146 -11.61 -25.24 3.28
C THR A 146 -10.44 -25.76 4.12
N ARG A 147 -9.19 -25.62 3.65
CA ARG A 147 -8.02 -26.10 4.38
C ARG A 147 -7.77 -25.23 5.60
N SER A 148 -7.55 -25.89 6.74
CA SER A 148 -7.27 -25.20 8.00
C SER A 148 -5.98 -24.38 7.91
N GLY A 149 -6.04 -23.12 8.33
CA GLY A 149 -4.87 -22.22 8.36
C GLY A 149 -4.49 -21.57 7.03
N GLU A 150 -5.12 -21.96 5.91
CA GLU A 150 -4.91 -21.30 4.62
C GLU A 150 -5.65 -19.97 4.54
N TYR A 151 -5.05 -19.00 3.89
CA TYR A 151 -5.67 -17.71 3.59
C TYR A 151 -5.26 -17.21 2.20
N VAL A 152 -6.11 -16.35 1.62
CA VAL A 152 -5.81 -15.64 0.39
C VAL A 152 -4.86 -14.50 0.76
N SER A 153 -3.65 -14.51 0.23
CA SER A 153 -2.57 -13.60 0.61
C SER A 153 -2.36 -12.46 -0.38
N ALA A 154 -2.72 -12.65 -1.65
CA ALA A 154 -2.57 -11.64 -2.70
C ALA A 154 -3.71 -11.72 -3.72
N LEU A 155 -4.16 -10.57 -4.22
CA LEU A 155 -5.09 -10.44 -5.35
C LEU A 155 -4.52 -9.48 -6.39
N ALA A 156 -4.75 -9.77 -7.67
CA ALA A 156 -4.45 -8.86 -8.76
C ALA A 156 -5.49 -8.99 -9.88
N VAL A 157 -5.96 -7.86 -10.39
CA VAL A 157 -6.80 -7.77 -11.60
C VAL A 157 -5.90 -7.43 -12.77
N ASP A 158 -6.09 -8.09 -13.92
CA ASP A 158 -5.36 -7.77 -15.14
C ASP A 158 -5.77 -6.36 -15.62
N PRO A 159 -4.81 -5.41 -15.72
CA PRO A 159 -5.13 -4.02 -16.08
C PRO A 159 -5.58 -3.84 -17.54
N ALA A 160 -5.45 -4.87 -18.38
CA ALA A 160 -5.96 -4.86 -19.76
C ALA A 160 -7.28 -5.64 -19.91
N ASN A 161 -7.68 -6.42 -18.90
CA ASN A 161 -8.88 -7.26 -18.98
C ASN A 161 -9.48 -7.56 -17.60
N SER A 162 -10.52 -6.81 -17.24
CA SER A 162 -11.37 -6.98 -16.04
C SER A 162 -11.87 -8.39 -15.75
N LYS A 163 -11.88 -9.31 -16.74
CA LYS A 163 -12.29 -10.71 -16.53
C LYS A 163 -11.19 -11.59 -15.96
N ILE A 164 -9.93 -11.18 -16.10
CA ILE A 164 -8.77 -11.97 -15.70
C ILE A 164 -8.29 -11.51 -14.33
N LEU A 165 -8.28 -12.43 -13.38
CA LEU A 165 -7.77 -12.18 -12.04
C LEU A 165 -6.87 -13.30 -11.57
N TYR A 166 -5.95 -12.96 -10.69
CA TYR A 166 -5.08 -13.91 -10.01
C TYR A 166 -5.25 -13.77 -8.51
N ALA A 167 -5.22 -14.90 -7.82
CA ALA A 167 -5.22 -14.96 -6.36
C ALA A 167 -4.10 -15.87 -5.89
N GLY A 168 -3.30 -15.38 -4.97
CA GLY A 168 -2.25 -16.12 -4.31
C GLY A 168 -2.71 -16.61 -2.94
N MET A 169 -2.34 -17.84 -2.59
CA MET A 169 -2.62 -18.43 -1.28
C MET A 169 -1.36 -18.49 -0.41
N SER A 170 -1.56 -18.53 0.90
CA SER A 170 -0.49 -18.72 1.89
C SER A 170 0.30 -20.02 1.73
N GLY A 171 -0.35 -21.09 1.27
CA GLY A 171 0.30 -22.38 0.97
C GLY A 171 0.94 -22.43 -0.42
N GLY A 172 0.83 -21.36 -1.21
CA GLY A 172 1.49 -21.23 -2.52
C GLY A 172 0.69 -21.71 -3.72
N ASP A 173 -0.59 -22.02 -3.57
CA ASP A 173 -1.47 -22.18 -4.72
C ASP A 173 -1.69 -20.82 -5.39
N LEU A 174 -1.54 -20.79 -6.71
CA LEU A 174 -1.91 -19.65 -7.55
C LEU A 174 -3.20 -20.00 -8.29
N LEU A 175 -4.25 -19.25 -7.99
CA LEU A 175 -5.53 -19.36 -8.67
C LEU A 175 -5.67 -18.29 -9.74
N LYS A 176 -6.44 -18.62 -10.77
CA LYS A 176 -6.83 -17.69 -11.83
C LYS A 176 -8.33 -17.78 -12.09
N SER A 177 -8.94 -16.63 -12.30
CA SER A 177 -10.30 -16.48 -12.81
C SER A 177 -10.26 -15.97 -14.25
N TYR A 178 -11.20 -16.45 -15.05
CA TYR A 178 -11.43 -16.02 -16.44
C TYR A 178 -12.78 -15.32 -16.65
N ASP A 179 -13.54 -15.14 -15.57
CA ASP A 179 -14.93 -14.69 -15.58
C ASP A 179 -15.18 -13.61 -14.51
N ALA A 180 -14.22 -12.71 -14.34
CA ALA A 180 -14.28 -11.59 -13.41
C ALA A 180 -14.49 -12.03 -11.94
N GLY A 181 -13.82 -13.11 -11.53
CA GLY A 181 -13.78 -13.60 -10.16
C GLY A 181 -15.00 -14.40 -9.73
N ILE A 182 -15.86 -14.83 -10.67
CA ILE A 182 -17.04 -15.67 -10.40
C ILE A 182 -16.61 -17.12 -10.13
N SER A 183 -15.66 -17.63 -10.90
CA SER A 183 -15.05 -18.94 -10.69
C SER A 183 -13.52 -18.88 -10.72
N TRP A 184 -12.89 -19.85 -10.06
CA TRP A 184 -11.45 -19.88 -9.84
C TRP A 184 -10.89 -21.28 -10.09
N SER A 185 -9.70 -21.34 -10.67
CA SER A 185 -8.96 -22.58 -10.92
C SER A 185 -7.52 -22.44 -10.49
N THR A 186 -6.95 -23.46 -9.85
CA THR A 186 -5.51 -23.49 -9.56
C THR A 186 -4.73 -23.70 -10.84
N ILE A 187 -3.87 -22.75 -11.20
CA ILE A 187 -3.03 -22.81 -12.39
C ILE A 187 -1.57 -23.18 -12.08
N HIS A 188 -1.12 -22.99 -10.84
CA HIS A 188 0.23 -23.33 -10.40
C HIS A 188 0.29 -23.56 -8.89
N ARG A 189 1.30 -24.33 -8.43
CA ARG A 189 1.55 -24.59 -7.00
C ARG A 189 3.02 -24.37 -6.66
N PHE A 190 3.32 -23.20 -6.09
CA PHE A 190 4.67 -22.81 -5.69
C PHE A 190 5.11 -23.41 -4.35
N LYS A 191 4.15 -23.86 -3.52
CA LYS A 191 4.37 -24.43 -2.16
C LYS A 191 4.90 -23.43 -1.11
N ASN A 192 4.90 -22.15 -1.44
CA ASN A 192 5.36 -21.05 -0.60
C ASN A 192 4.37 -19.89 -0.67
N ASN A 193 4.21 -19.16 0.43
CA ASN A 193 3.30 -18.01 0.51
C ASN A 193 3.50 -17.03 -0.65
N VAL A 194 2.42 -16.75 -1.37
CA VAL A 194 2.39 -15.74 -2.44
C VAL A 194 2.26 -14.36 -1.81
N VAL A 195 3.30 -13.54 -1.94
CA VAL A 195 3.39 -12.23 -1.29
C VAL A 195 2.82 -11.12 -2.18
N ARG A 196 3.15 -11.14 -3.46
CA ARG A 196 2.64 -10.20 -4.48
C ARG A 196 2.44 -10.89 -5.82
N ILE A 197 1.47 -10.41 -6.57
CA ILE A 197 1.23 -10.76 -7.97
C ILE A 197 1.20 -9.44 -8.74
N VAL A 198 2.07 -9.29 -9.73
CA VAL A 198 2.23 -8.02 -10.45
C VAL A 198 2.22 -8.25 -11.95
N PHE A 199 1.34 -7.55 -12.65
CA PHE A 199 1.32 -7.53 -14.12
C PHE A 199 2.34 -6.54 -14.65
N TYR A 200 3.02 -6.91 -15.73
CA TYR A 200 3.85 -5.96 -16.45
C TYR A 200 2.99 -4.97 -17.25
N PRO A 201 3.09 -3.64 -17.03
CA PRO A 201 2.13 -2.68 -17.57
C PRO A 201 2.14 -2.58 -19.08
N LYS A 202 3.27 -2.88 -19.75
CA LYS A 202 3.37 -2.87 -21.21
C LYS A 202 2.87 -4.16 -21.88
N SER A 203 2.68 -5.24 -21.11
CA SER A 203 2.17 -6.52 -21.62
C SER A 203 1.71 -7.40 -20.47
N THR A 204 0.40 -7.53 -20.29
CA THR A 204 -0.21 -8.32 -19.20
C THR A 204 -0.06 -9.84 -19.39
N ASN A 205 0.50 -10.28 -20.52
CA ASN A 205 1.03 -11.64 -20.67
C ASN A 205 2.22 -11.92 -19.75
N ILE A 206 2.96 -10.88 -19.36
CA ILE A 206 4.06 -10.99 -18.41
C ILE A 206 3.50 -10.75 -17.01
N VAL A 207 3.61 -11.78 -16.17
CA VAL A 207 3.13 -11.76 -14.79
C VAL A 207 4.27 -12.19 -13.88
N PHE A 208 4.48 -11.43 -12.82
CA PHE A 208 5.42 -11.74 -11.75
C PHE A 208 4.67 -12.27 -10.53
N VAL A 209 5.25 -13.26 -9.88
CA VAL A 209 4.80 -13.79 -8.59
C VAL A 209 5.97 -13.78 -7.63
N ALA A 210 5.88 -12.94 -6.60
CA ALA A 210 6.85 -12.88 -5.52
C ALA A 210 6.43 -13.82 -4.39
N LEU A 211 7.36 -14.63 -3.91
CA LEU A 211 7.12 -15.65 -2.90
C LEU A 211 7.99 -15.44 -1.66
N GLN A 212 7.43 -15.77 -0.51
CA GLN A 212 8.20 -15.85 0.73
C GLN A 212 9.08 -17.11 0.70
N ASN A 213 10.38 -16.94 0.93
CA ASN A 213 11.42 -17.99 0.88
C ASN A 213 11.61 -18.74 -0.45
N ALA A 214 10.92 -18.36 -1.53
CA ALA A 214 11.02 -19.02 -2.85
C ALA A 214 11.27 -18.06 -4.03
N GLY A 215 11.65 -16.82 -3.74
CA GLY A 215 12.10 -15.86 -4.75
C GLY A 215 11.00 -15.36 -5.68
N LEU A 216 11.42 -14.89 -6.86
CA LEU A 216 10.58 -14.27 -7.86
C LEU A 216 10.38 -15.22 -9.04
N TRP A 217 9.13 -15.39 -9.46
CA TRP A 217 8.78 -16.17 -10.63
C TRP A 217 8.16 -15.28 -11.69
N LYS A 218 8.45 -15.57 -12.96
CA LYS A 218 7.97 -14.81 -14.13
C LYS A 218 7.28 -15.75 -15.10
N SER A 219 6.07 -15.40 -15.50
CA SER A 219 5.42 -15.96 -16.68
C SER A 219 5.50 -14.97 -17.82
N SER A 220 5.65 -15.44 -19.05
CA SER A 220 5.57 -14.61 -20.27
C SER A 220 4.35 -14.98 -21.14
N ASN A 221 3.46 -15.82 -20.62
CA ASN A 221 2.30 -16.36 -21.32
C ASN A 221 1.08 -16.50 -20.39
N SER A 222 0.82 -15.44 -19.61
CA SER A 222 -0.37 -15.31 -18.76
C SER A 222 -0.55 -16.49 -17.80
N GLY A 223 0.55 -16.97 -17.22
CA GLY A 223 0.58 -18.02 -16.21
C GLY A 223 0.49 -19.45 -16.72
N ALA A 224 0.57 -19.68 -18.04
CA ALA A 224 0.60 -21.04 -18.59
C ALA A 224 1.93 -21.76 -18.32
N LYS A 225 3.04 -21.03 -18.29
CA LYS A 225 4.37 -21.50 -17.85
C LYS A 225 5.05 -20.45 -16.99
N TRP A 226 5.91 -20.91 -16.09
CA TRP A 226 6.62 -20.08 -15.13
C TRP A 226 8.11 -20.40 -15.16
N ALA A 227 8.94 -19.35 -15.11
CA ALA A 227 10.37 -19.41 -14.91
C ALA A 227 10.71 -18.90 -13.51
N ASP A 228 11.52 -19.66 -12.79
CA ASP A 228 12.13 -19.24 -11.52
C ASP A 228 13.32 -18.30 -11.81
N LEU A 229 13.31 -17.10 -11.24
CA LEU A 229 14.39 -16.11 -11.40
C LEU A 229 15.45 -16.17 -10.29
N LYS A 230 15.42 -17.19 -9.44
CA LYS A 230 16.38 -17.36 -8.34
C LYS A 230 17.84 -17.31 -8.80
N GLU A 231 18.17 -17.94 -9.93
CA GLU A 231 19.54 -17.93 -10.46
C GLU A 231 19.99 -16.53 -10.89
N ASN A 232 19.09 -15.69 -11.38
CA ASN A 232 19.35 -14.29 -11.73
C ASN A 232 19.66 -13.43 -10.49
N MET A 233 19.24 -13.87 -9.30
CA MET A 233 19.41 -13.15 -8.02
C MET A 233 20.45 -13.78 -7.08
N LYS A 234 21.19 -14.82 -7.52
CA LYS A 234 22.09 -15.59 -6.64
C LYS A 234 23.25 -14.80 -6.01
N GLY A 235 23.60 -13.65 -6.59
CA GLY A 235 24.61 -12.74 -6.02
C GLY A 235 24.15 -12.00 -4.76
N PHE A 236 22.86 -12.10 -4.41
CA PHE A 236 22.24 -11.39 -3.30
C PHE A 236 21.74 -12.38 -2.24
N SER A 237 22.55 -12.59 -1.20
CA SER A 237 22.25 -13.55 -0.12
C SER A 237 20.89 -13.29 0.54
N ALA A 238 20.05 -14.32 0.65
CA ALA A 238 18.69 -14.24 1.21
C ALA A 238 17.69 -13.37 0.42
N SER A 239 17.97 -13.06 -0.86
CA SER A 239 17.02 -12.38 -1.76
C SER A 239 15.77 -13.21 -2.08
N ASN A 240 15.80 -14.53 -1.85
CA ASN A 240 14.67 -15.43 -2.06
C ASN A 240 13.55 -15.25 -1.02
N ASN A 241 13.80 -14.57 0.10
CA ASN A 241 12.77 -14.25 1.08
C ASN A 241 12.20 -12.86 0.80
N ILE A 242 11.27 -12.77 -0.16
CA ILE A 242 10.69 -11.50 -0.62
C ILE A 242 9.62 -11.00 0.36
N TYR A 243 9.68 -9.71 0.67
CA TYR A 243 8.71 -8.98 1.49
C TYR A 243 7.77 -8.13 0.65
N ASP A 244 8.26 -7.52 -0.44
CA ASP A 244 7.47 -6.70 -1.33
C ASP A 244 8.04 -6.62 -2.75
N PHE A 245 7.20 -6.25 -3.71
CA PHE A 245 7.51 -6.02 -5.12
C PHE A 245 6.86 -4.70 -5.53
N ASP A 246 7.65 -3.75 -6.04
CA ASP A 246 7.14 -2.49 -6.58
C ASP A 246 7.83 -2.16 -7.93
N MET A 247 7.18 -1.34 -8.76
CA MET A 247 7.65 -1.04 -10.11
C MET A 247 7.15 0.33 -10.58
N THR A 248 7.94 1.01 -11.41
CA THR A 248 7.50 2.25 -12.05
C THR A 248 6.31 2.01 -12.99
N ALA A 249 5.46 3.03 -13.20
CA ALA A 249 4.22 2.91 -13.98
C ALA A 249 4.46 2.48 -15.44
N ASP A 250 5.63 2.80 -15.99
CA ASP A 250 6.05 2.39 -17.34
C ASP A 250 6.68 0.98 -17.39
N GLY A 251 6.85 0.32 -16.25
CA GLY A 251 7.55 -0.95 -16.12
C GLY A 251 9.05 -0.87 -16.43
N GLY A 252 9.65 0.31 -16.39
CA GLY A 252 11.07 0.51 -16.68
C GLY A 252 12.00 -0.03 -15.60
N THR A 253 11.58 0.05 -14.32
CA THR A 253 12.40 -0.42 -13.20
C THR A 253 11.55 -1.18 -12.20
N ILE A 254 11.99 -2.40 -11.86
CA ILE A 254 11.42 -3.26 -10.81
C ILE A 254 12.29 -3.13 -9.57
N TYR A 255 11.67 -3.04 -8.39
CA TYR A 255 12.29 -3.13 -7.09
C TYR A 255 11.74 -4.33 -6.32
N LEU A 256 12.63 -5.12 -5.74
CA LEU A 256 12.29 -6.16 -4.79
C LEU A 256 12.86 -5.82 -3.43
N THR A 257 12.02 -5.95 -2.41
CA THR A 257 12.50 -5.94 -1.03
C THR A 257 12.47 -7.34 -0.46
N SER A 258 13.53 -7.70 0.24
CA SER A 258 13.73 -9.06 0.75
C SER A 258 14.57 -9.02 2.02
N GLN A 259 14.85 -10.20 2.58
CA GLN A 259 15.79 -10.30 3.70
C GLN A 259 17.20 -9.79 3.35
N TYR A 260 17.62 -9.82 2.08
CA TYR A 260 18.87 -9.18 1.66
C TYR A 260 18.86 -7.66 1.90
N GLY A 261 17.73 -7.00 1.64
CA GLY A 261 17.61 -5.57 1.46
C GLY A 261 16.81 -5.27 0.20
N VAL A 262 17.22 -4.27 -0.58
CA VAL A 262 16.57 -3.88 -1.83
C VAL A 262 17.47 -4.20 -3.03
N ILE A 263 16.90 -4.88 -4.02
CA ILE A 263 17.52 -5.08 -5.34
C ILE A 263 16.61 -4.51 -6.41
N LYS A 264 17.18 -4.06 -7.52
CA LYS A 264 16.42 -3.56 -8.66
C LYS A 264 16.86 -4.20 -9.97
N SER A 265 15.95 -4.18 -10.94
CA SER A 265 16.17 -4.64 -12.30
C SER A 265 15.58 -3.62 -13.28
N VAL A 266 16.30 -3.36 -14.37
CA VAL A 266 15.87 -2.46 -15.47
C VAL A 266 15.57 -3.21 -16.76
N ASP A 267 15.59 -4.55 -16.70
CA ASP A 267 15.46 -5.46 -17.83
C ASP A 267 14.44 -6.57 -17.55
N ILE A 268 13.42 -6.28 -16.74
CA ILE A 268 12.27 -7.18 -16.52
C ILE A 268 12.72 -8.47 -15.78
N GLY A 269 13.67 -8.32 -14.86
CA GLY A 269 14.13 -9.38 -13.96
C GLY A 269 15.26 -10.27 -14.50
N GLU A 270 15.85 -9.92 -15.65
CA GLU A 270 16.95 -10.71 -16.25
C GLU A 270 18.27 -10.46 -15.50
N THR A 271 18.57 -9.21 -15.15
CA THR A 271 19.70 -8.84 -14.30
C THR A 271 19.27 -7.97 -13.13
N TRP A 272 20.05 -8.06 -12.04
CA TRP A 272 19.74 -7.41 -10.77
C TRP A 272 20.97 -6.68 -10.24
N GLU A 273 20.72 -5.50 -9.68
CA GLU A 273 21.71 -4.70 -8.96
C GLU A 273 21.22 -4.40 -7.53
N GLY A 274 22.14 -4.38 -6.57
CA GLY A 274 21.82 -4.01 -5.20
C GLY A 274 21.62 -2.51 -5.09
N VAL A 275 20.56 -2.08 -4.39
CA VAL A 275 20.42 -0.69 -3.97
C VAL A 275 21.21 -0.50 -2.67
N GLY A 276 22.19 0.40 -2.67
CA GLY A 276 23.01 0.67 -1.50
C GLY A 276 22.14 1.24 -0.37
N LEU A 277 22.01 0.51 0.75
CA LEU A 277 21.28 0.98 1.93
C LEU A 277 22.24 1.54 2.97
N LEU A 278 21.73 2.36 3.90
CA LEU A 278 22.54 2.86 5.03
C LEU A 278 22.94 1.76 6.03
N THR A 279 22.22 0.64 6.02
CA THR A 279 22.50 -0.52 6.84
C THR A 279 23.06 -1.64 5.99
N PRO A 280 23.99 -2.47 6.51
CA PRO A 280 24.48 -3.63 5.79
C PRO A 280 23.33 -4.55 5.31
N PRO A 281 23.51 -5.26 4.18
CA PRO A 281 22.55 -6.27 3.74
C PRO A 281 22.23 -7.27 4.86
N GLY A 282 20.95 -7.61 5.01
CA GLY A 282 20.49 -8.56 6.04
C GLY A 282 20.42 -8.04 7.47
N SER A 283 20.84 -6.81 7.76
CA SER A 283 20.91 -6.31 9.14
C SER A 283 19.64 -5.62 9.64
N THR A 284 18.68 -5.30 8.75
CA THR A 284 17.43 -4.64 9.13
C THR A 284 16.25 -5.20 8.35
N HIS A 285 15.08 -5.24 9.00
CA HIS A 285 13.84 -5.63 8.35
C HIS A 285 13.19 -4.39 7.73
N ILE A 286 13.02 -4.42 6.41
CA ILE A 286 12.26 -3.42 5.67
C ILE A 286 10.79 -3.81 5.74
N TYR A 287 9.96 -2.97 6.38
CA TYR A 287 8.55 -3.26 6.59
C TYR A 287 7.67 -2.82 5.41
N SER A 288 8.08 -1.77 4.71
CA SER A 288 7.44 -1.35 3.47
C SER A 288 8.42 -0.56 2.61
N PHE A 289 8.16 -0.57 1.31
CA PHE A 289 8.92 0.13 0.29
C PHE A 289 7.95 0.76 -0.70
N ALA A 290 8.34 1.89 -1.28
CA ALA A 290 7.62 2.48 -2.39
C ALA A 290 8.58 3.16 -3.37
N VAL A 291 8.32 3.04 -4.67
CA VAL A 291 8.95 3.86 -5.71
C VAL A 291 7.97 4.92 -6.21
N ASN A 292 8.47 6.11 -6.53
CA ASN A 292 7.67 7.08 -7.29
C ASN A 292 7.31 6.47 -8.65
N PRO A 293 6.02 6.31 -8.98
CA PRO A 293 5.60 5.65 -10.22
C PRO A 293 6.14 6.30 -11.49
N ASN A 294 6.48 7.60 -11.44
CA ASN A 294 7.00 8.35 -12.59
C ASN A 294 8.50 8.65 -12.52
N ASN A 295 9.20 8.22 -11.47
CA ASN A 295 10.63 8.47 -11.30
C ASN A 295 11.31 7.38 -10.47
N ALA A 296 11.98 6.44 -11.14
CA ALA A 296 12.70 5.34 -10.49
C ALA A 296 13.79 5.80 -9.49
N LYS A 297 14.29 7.04 -9.58
CA LYS A 297 15.31 7.53 -8.65
C LYS A 297 14.75 7.96 -7.30
N GLU A 298 13.44 8.15 -7.22
CA GLU A 298 12.76 8.58 -6.01
C GLU A 298 12.13 7.37 -5.32
N ILE A 299 12.79 6.90 -4.27
CA ILE A 299 12.44 5.67 -3.55
C ILE A 299 12.38 5.91 -2.04
N TYR A 300 11.52 5.14 -1.40
CA TYR A 300 11.19 5.26 0.01
C TYR A 300 11.14 3.90 0.66
N TYR A 301 11.58 3.80 1.91
CA TYR A 301 11.33 2.62 2.71
C TYR A 301 11.22 2.95 4.19
N SER A 302 10.62 2.03 4.94
CA SER A 302 10.49 2.11 6.38
C SER A 302 11.13 0.90 7.06
N THR A 303 11.75 1.15 8.21
CA THR A 303 12.06 0.13 9.21
C THR A 303 11.10 0.29 10.40
N ALA A 304 11.39 -0.37 11.52
CA ALA A 304 10.50 -0.35 12.70
C ALA A 304 10.18 1.07 13.22
N ASN A 305 11.10 2.03 13.07
CA ASN A 305 10.97 3.36 13.66
C ASN A 305 11.55 4.50 12.79
N THR A 306 12.07 4.19 11.61
CA THR A 306 12.77 5.16 10.74
C THR A 306 12.23 5.08 9.31
N PHE A 307 11.96 6.25 8.74
CA PHE A 307 11.66 6.47 7.34
C PHE A 307 12.92 6.89 6.59
N TYR A 308 13.10 6.35 5.40
CA TYR A 308 14.24 6.60 4.53
C TYR A 308 13.71 7.08 3.18
N SER A 309 14.34 8.11 2.64
CA SER A 309 14.05 8.65 1.31
C SER A 309 15.35 8.82 0.53
N SER A 310 15.30 8.51 -0.75
CA SER A 310 16.37 8.78 -1.70
C SER A 310 15.79 9.41 -2.95
N PHE A 311 16.52 10.35 -3.54
CA PHE A 311 16.15 11.06 -4.77
C PHE A 311 17.12 10.80 -5.92
N ASP A 312 18.07 9.88 -5.73
CA ASP A 312 19.12 9.51 -6.66
C ASP A 312 19.25 7.99 -6.87
N GLY A 313 18.18 7.25 -6.57
CA GLY A 313 18.10 5.80 -6.79
C GLY A 313 18.84 4.98 -5.74
N GLY A 314 19.03 5.54 -4.53
CA GLY A 314 19.67 4.89 -3.39
C GLY A 314 21.17 5.15 -3.27
N ALA A 315 21.72 6.13 -3.98
CA ALA A 315 23.12 6.51 -3.80
C ALA A 315 23.31 7.34 -2.52
N ASN A 316 22.35 8.20 -2.20
CA ASN A 316 22.27 8.95 -0.94
C ASN A 316 20.90 8.81 -0.30
N TRP A 317 20.86 8.85 1.04
CA TRP A 317 19.66 8.68 1.84
C TRP A 317 19.47 9.81 2.84
N VAL A 318 18.23 10.28 2.96
CA VAL A 318 17.76 11.13 4.04
C VAL A 318 16.91 10.30 4.98
N THR A 319 17.23 10.33 6.27
CA THR A 319 16.53 9.58 7.32
C THR A 319 15.68 10.49 8.18
N LYS A 320 14.50 10.01 8.58
CA LYS A 320 13.65 10.68 9.56
C LYS A 320 13.01 9.67 10.50
N LYS A 321 12.92 9.99 11.79
CA LYS A 321 12.15 9.18 12.75
C LYS A 321 10.67 9.15 12.32
N LEU A 322 10.04 7.98 12.38
CA LEU A 322 8.61 7.86 12.12
C LEU A 322 7.79 8.71 13.12
N PRO A 323 6.63 9.25 12.71
CA PRO A 323 5.74 10.05 13.57
C PRO A 323 4.97 9.20 14.60
N THR A 324 5.37 7.95 14.82
CA THR A 324 4.69 6.94 15.64
C THR A 324 5.72 6.01 16.29
N SER A 325 5.32 5.32 17.36
CA SER A 325 6.04 4.20 17.97
C SER A 325 5.82 2.87 17.25
N ARG A 326 4.86 2.81 16.31
CA ARG A 326 4.53 1.63 15.51
C ARG A 326 5.41 1.52 14.26
N ALA A 327 5.52 0.31 13.72
CA ALA A 327 6.21 0.09 12.45
C ALA A 327 5.38 0.63 11.28
N GLY A 328 6.04 1.27 10.31
CA GLY A 328 5.43 1.66 9.05
C GLY A 328 5.35 0.48 8.10
N THR A 329 4.17 -0.09 7.88
CA THR A 329 3.98 -1.35 7.15
C THR A 329 3.29 -1.19 5.80
N ALA A 330 2.90 0.03 5.44
CA ALA A 330 2.42 0.35 4.10
C ALA A 330 2.96 1.73 3.72
N LEU A 331 3.58 1.84 2.56
CA LEU A 331 4.00 3.10 1.96
C LEU A 331 3.35 3.20 0.58
N LEU A 332 2.82 4.36 0.26
CA LEU A 332 2.13 4.61 -0.98
C LEU A 332 2.45 6.02 -1.46
N VAL A 333 2.92 6.15 -2.71
CA VAL A 333 3.18 7.44 -3.35
C VAL A 333 2.05 7.71 -4.32
N ASP A 334 1.45 8.90 -4.24
CA ASP A 334 0.41 9.30 -5.20
C ASP A 334 1.02 9.46 -6.62
N PRO A 335 0.54 8.70 -7.63
CA PRO A 335 1.10 8.75 -8.99
C PRO A 335 0.82 10.06 -9.74
N LYS A 336 -0.15 10.88 -9.31
CA LYS A 336 -0.45 12.20 -9.89
C LYS A 336 0.22 13.33 -9.12
N ASN A 337 0.53 13.13 -7.85
CA ASN A 337 1.26 14.07 -7.02
C ASN A 337 2.31 13.37 -6.16
N ALA A 338 3.49 13.13 -6.71
CA ALA A 338 4.56 12.42 -6.01
C ALA A 338 5.12 13.13 -4.75
N ASN A 339 4.65 14.35 -4.43
CA ASN A 339 4.93 14.95 -3.12
C ASN A 339 4.13 14.29 -2.01
N LEU A 340 2.99 13.67 -2.34
CA LEU A 340 2.05 13.08 -1.40
C LEU A 340 2.41 11.61 -1.15
N ILE A 341 2.75 11.31 0.11
CA ILE A 341 3.06 9.96 0.57
C ILE A 341 2.13 9.60 1.72
N TYR A 342 1.56 8.40 1.65
CA TYR A 342 0.77 7.81 2.71
C TYR A 342 1.57 6.73 3.42
N LEU A 343 1.45 6.71 4.75
CA LEU A 343 2.10 5.74 5.62
C LEU A 343 1.04 5.05 6.47
N GLY A 344 0.90 3.74 6.30
CA GLY A 344 0.13 2.89 7.18
C GLY A 344 1.00 2.29 8.28
N THR A 345 0.44 2.14 9.48
CA THR A 345 1.20 1.67 10.66
C THR A 345 0.61 0.42 11.29
N ARG A 346 1.48 -0.39 11.89
CA ARG A 346 1.11 -1.63 12.59
C ARG A 346 1.91 -1.83 13.85
N GLN A 347 1.21 -2.26 14.90
CA GLN A 347 1.81 -2.75 16.12
C GLN A 347 1.99 -4.27 16.04
N PHE A 348 3.23 -4.72 16.13
CA PHE A 348 3.55 -6.13 16.33
C PHE A 348 3.54 -6.43 17.82
N LYS A 349 3.00 -7.59 18.21
CA LYS A 349 3.14 -8.07 19.59
C LYS A 349 4.62 -8.41 19.81
N LYS A 350 5.21 -7.87 20.88
CA LYS A 350 6.59 -8.18 21.28
C LYS A 350 6.70 -9.61 21.77
#